data_AF-A0A7J6Q3Q2-F1
#
_entry.id   AF-A0A7J6Q3Q2-F1
#
_cell.length_a   1.000
_cell.length_b   1.000
_cell.length_c   1.000
_cell.angle_alpha   90.00
_cell.angle_beta   90.00
_cell.angle_gamma   90.00
#
_symmetry.space_group_name_H-M   'P 1'
#
loop_
_entity.id
_entity.type
_entity.pdbx_description
1 polymer ?
#
loop_
_entity_poly.entity_id
_entity_poly.type
_entity_poly.pdbx_seq_one_letter_code
_entity_poly.pdbx_strand_id
1 'polypeptide(L)'
;MASWRLAYKNMPVDLILVRHGESEGNLAQKMAQQGDVPNPWTSGFRARHNSKYRLTDRGRAQAEAAGEWIKDNVGEAFDICLTSEYIRAMETAAYLHIQEAEWRTEIFLRERDRGVLANKSKMERRREHADEIERQDRDSFYFQPSGGESRSPPPSSGQTLAVRGGSKTRQGNLMG
;
A
#
# COMPACT_ATOMS: atom_id res chain seq x y z
N MET A 1 30.79 -32.53 -13.89
CA MET A 1 29.44 -32.20 -13.36
C MET A 1 29.20 -30.71 -13.57
N ALA A 2 28.53 -30.32 -14.66
CA ALA A 2 28.28 -28.92 -14.97
C ALA A 2 27.29 -28.31 -13.95
N SER A 3 27.70 -27.22 -13.30
CA SER A 3 26.88 -26.49 -12.34
C SER A 3 25.92 -25.54 -13.08
N TRP A 4 24.64 -25.89 -13.10
CA TRP A 4 23.57 -25.04 -13.63
C TRP A 4 23.18 -23.96 -12.60
N ARG A 5 24.07 -22.99 -12.35
CA ARG A 5 23.65 -21.73 -11.72
C ARG A 5 23.14 -20.80 -12.82
N LEU A 6 21.83 -20.84 -13.09
CA LEU A 6 21.17 -19.71 -13.74
C LEU A 6 21.30 -18.51 -12.79
N ALA A 7 22.36 -17.74 -12.96
CA ALA A 7 22.46 -16.42 -12.34
C ALA A 7 21.47 -15.53 -13.10
N TYR A 8 20.26 -15.36 -12.55
CA TYR A 8 19.30 -14.36 -13.00
C TYR A 8 19.88 -12.97 -12.71
N LYS A 9 20.81 -12.54 -13.56
CA LYS A 9 21.63 -11.32 -13.44
C LYS A 9 20.82 -10.02 -13.38
N ASN A 10 19.51 -10.10 -13.65
CA ASN A 10 18.60 -8.95 -13.74
C ASN A 10 17.38 -9.08 -12.80
N MET A 11 17.36 -10.03 -11.88
CA MET A 11 16.30 -10.08 -10.88
C MET A 11 16.63 -9.22 -9.67
N PRO A 12 15.62 -8.56 -9.07
CA PRO A 12 15.80 -7.87 -7.81
C PRO A 12 16.28 -8.86 -6.74
N VAL A 13 17.27 -8.44 -5.96
CA VAL A 13 17.82 -9.24 -4.86
C VAL A 13 16.98 -9.07 -3.61
N ASP A 14 16.50 -7.85 -3.35
CA ASP A 14 15.63 -7.55 -2.23
C ASP A 14 14.36 -6.83 -2.71
N LEU A 15 13.20 -7.30 -2.25
CA LEU A 15 11.88 -6.72 -2.48
C LEU A 15 11.27 -6.30 -1.14
N ILE A 16 11.11 -5.00 -0.93
CA ILE A 16 10.62 -4.43 0.33
C ILE A 16 9.25 -3.82 0.07
N LEU A 17 8.22 -4.43 0.68
CA LEU A 17 6.83 -3.98 0.55
C LEU A 17 6.41 -3.24 1.81
N VAL A 18 6.10 -1.97 1.67
CA VAL A 18 5.61 -1.11 2.75
C VAL A 18 4.17 -0.73 2.46
N ARG A 19 3.26 -1.02 3.38
CA ARG A 19 1.89 -0.52 3.30
C ARG A 19 1.84 0.92 3.80
N HIS A 20 0.97 1.74 3.23
CA HIS A 20 0.72 3.09 3.74
C HIS A 20 0.39 3.08 5.25
N GLY A 21 0.82 4.12 5.97
CA GLY A 21 0.43 4.37 7.36
C GLY A 21 -1.07 4.61 7.53
N GLU A 22 -1.57 4.67 8.77
CA GLU A 22 -2.99 4.95 9.03
C GLU A 22 -3.46 6.25 8.33
N SER A 23 -4.50 6.12 7.51
CA SER A 23 -5.12 7.25 6.81
C SER A 23 -6.39 7.75 7.52
N GLU A 24 -6.83 8.96 7.18
CA GLU A 24 -8.13 9.50 7.61
C GLU A 24 -9.28 8.51 7.33
N GLY A 25 -9.25 7.82 6.19
CA GLY A 25 -10.25 6.82 5.83
C GLY A 25 -10.21 5.58 6.72
N ASN A 26 -9.02 5.15 7.16
CA ASN A 26 -8.90 4.05 8.12
C ASN A 26 -9.43 4.46 9.49
N LEU A 27 -9.09 5.66 9.95
CA LEU A 27 -9.57 6.22 11.21
C LEU A 27 -11.09 6.36 11.21
N ALA A 28 -11.68 6.90 10.14
CA ALA A 28 -13.12 7.04 9.98
C ALA A 28 -13.84 5.68 9.98
N GLN A 29 -13.25 4.63 9.37
CA GLN A 29 -13.79 3.27 9.47
C GLN A 29 -13.70 2.71 10.89
N LYS A 30 -12.62 3.00 11.63
CA LYS A 30 -12.41 2.53 13.00
C LYS A 30 -13.40 3.19 13.96
N MET A 31 -13.53 4.51 13.90
CA MET A 31 -14.51 5.28 14.68
C MET A 31 -15.95 4.82 14.40
N ALA A 32 -16.31 4.61 13.13
CA ALA A 32 -17.63 4.09 12.77
C ALA A 32 -17.92 2.68 13.32
N GLN A 33 -16.89 1.87 13.58
CA GLN A 33 -17.04 0.54 14.20
C GLN A 33 -17.17 0.62 15.72
N GLN A 34 -16.58 1.63 16.36
CA GLN A 34 -16.61 1.82 17.81
C GLN A 34 -17.90 2.52 18.28
N GLY A 35 -18.68 3.10 17.37
CA GLY A 35 -19.91 3.82 17.69
C GLY A 35 -19.68 5.19 18.35
N ASP A 36 -18.42 5.65 18.38
CA ASP A 36 -17.94 6.63 19.37
C ASP A 36 -17.99 8.11 18.96
N VAL A 37 -18.62 8.51 17.85
CA VAL A 37 -18.70 9.94 17.47
C VAL A 37 -19.82 10.23 16.46
N PRO A 38 -20.34 11.48 16.40
CA PRO A 38 -21.11 11.92 15.24
C PRO A 38 -20.30 11.66 13.98
N ASN A 39 -20.90 10.92 13.06
CA ASN A 39 -20.32 10.40 11.83
C ASN A 39 -19.06 11.15 11.32
N PRO A 40 -17.83 10.61 11.48
CA PRO A 40 -16.62 11.22 10.92
C PRO A 40 -16.65 11.27 9.39
N TRP A 41 -17.56 10.52 8.76
CA TRP A 41 -17.90 10.67 7.36
C TRP A 41 -18.85 11.86 7.14
N THR A 42 -18.36 13.05 7.45
CA THR A 42 -19.05 14.30 7.08
C THR A 42 -19.30 14.34 5.56
N SER A 43 -20.28 15.14 5.12
CA SER A 43 -20.56 15.33 3.69
C SER A 43 -19.30 15.74 2.91
N GLY A 44 -18.49 16.62 3.48
CA GLY A 44 -17.20 17.03 2.91
C GLY A 44 -16.18 15.89 2.84
N PHE A 45 -16.12 15.00 3.83
CA PHE A 45 -15.24 13.84 3.80
C PHE A 45 -15.62 12.83 2.70
N ARG A 46 -16.93 12.60 2.51
CA ARG A 46 -17.46 11.69 1.48
C ARG A 46 -17.39 12.25 0.07
N ALA A 47 -17.40 13.58 -0.08
CA ALA A 47 -17.27 14.25 -1.37
C ALA A 47 -15.88 14.07 -2.02
N ARG A 48 -14.87 13.67 -1.24
CA ARG A 48 -13.52 13.40 -1.76
C ARG A 48 -13.40 11.95 -2.20
N HIS A 49 -12.74 11.75 -3.34
CA HIS A 49 -12.32 10.42 -3.77
C HIS A 49 -11.34 9.82 -2.75
N ASN A 50 -11.44 8.50 -2.49
CA ASN A 50 -10.65 7.84 -1.44
C ASN A 50 -9.13 7.95 -1.66
N SER A 51 -8.67 8.12 -2.91
CA SER A 51 -7.26 8.31 -3.25
C SER A 51 -6.65 9.57 -2.61
N LYS A 52 -7.51 10.53 -2.24
CA LYS A 52 -7.12 11.81 -1.64
C LYS A 52 -7.02 11.78 -0.12
N TYR A 53 -7.34 10.65 0.53
CA TYR A 53 -7.23 10.54 1.99
C TYR A 53 -5.77 10.63 2.42
N ARG A 54 -5.52 11.51 3.38
CA ARG A 54 -4.20 11.83 3.96
C ARG A 54 -3.86 10.85 5.08
N LEU A 55 -2.59 10.80 5.47
CA LEU A 55 -2.15 10.17 6.71
C LEU A 55 -2.64 10.95 7.93
N THR A 56 -3.00 10.22 8.99
CA THR A 56 -3.16 10.78 10.33
C THR A 56 -1.79 11.06 10.94
N ASP A 57 -1.71 11.81 12.04
CA ASP A 57 -0.43 12.00 12.75
C ASP A 57 0.15 10.66 13.22
N ARG A 58 -0.72 9.73 13.64
CA ARG A 58 -0.33 8.34 13.91
C ARG A 58 0.23 7.65 12.66
N GLY A 59 -0.39 7.84 11.50
CA GLY A 59 0.07 7.27 10.24
C GLY A 59 1.45 7.79 9.81
N ARG A 60 1.77 9.06 10.09
CA ARG A 60 3.09 9.64 9.84
C ARG A 60 4.14 9.02 10.77
N ALA A 61 3.86 8.94 12.06
CA ALA A 61 4.76 8.28 13.02
C ALA A 61 5.01 6.80 12.68
N GLN A 62 4.00 6.10 12.15
CA GLN A 62 4.16 4.73 11.65
C GLN A 62 5.11 4.64 10.46
N ALA A 63 5.04 5.61 9.54
CA ALA A 63 5.90 5.67 8.37
C ALA A 63 7.35 5.99 8.77
N GLU A 64 7.56 6.95 9.68
CA GLU A 64 8.89 7.26 10.22
C GLU A 64 9.53 6.04 10.89
N ALA A 65 8.80 5.37 11.79
CA ALA A 65 9.28 4.16 12.45
C ALA A 65 9.59 3.01 11.47
N ALA A 66 8.82 2.89 10.38
CA ALA A 66 9.10 1.92 9.33
C ALA A 66 10.37 2.28 8.55
N GLY A 67 10.62 3.57 8.29
CA GLY A 67 11.83 4.07 7.66
C GLY A 67 13.08 3.78 8.49
N GLU A 68 13.03 4.08 9.78
CA GLU A 68 14.10 3.75 10.74
C GLU A 68 14.40 2.25 10.75
N TRP A 69 13.36 1.41 10.82
CA TRP A 69 13.54 -0.04 10.79
C TRP A 69 14.19 -0.52 9.48
N ILE A 70 13.77 0.01 8.33
CA ILE A 70 14.34 -0.35 7.03
C ILE A 70 15.83 0.01 6.97
N LYS A 71 16.18 1.21 7.45
CA LYS A 71 17.56 1.69 7.53
C LYS A 71 18.43 0.72 8.34
N ASP A 72 17.97 0.33 9.52
CA ASP A 72 18.74 -0.50 10.46
C ASP A 72 18.85 -1.97 10.04
N ASN A 73 17.87 -2.49 9.30
CA ASN A 73 17.75 -3.94 9.05
C ASN A 73 17.97 -4.35 7.58
N VAL A 74 17.79 -3.44 6.63
CA VAL A 74 17.86 -3.73 5.18
C VAL A 74 18.97 -2.92 4.51
N GLY A 75 19.00 -1.62 4.78
CA GLY A 75 19.95 -0.67 4.23
C GLY A 75 19.31 0.66 3.85
N GLU A 76 20.17 1.61 3.50
CA GLU A 76 19.76 3.03 3.36
C GLU A 76 19.47 3.44 1.90
N ALA A 77 19.90 2.64 0.92
CA ALA A 77 19.81 2.94 -0.50
C ALA A 77 19.16 1.79 -1.29
N PHE A 78 18.33 2.16 -2.27
CA PHE A 78 17.58 1.26 -3.13
C PHE A 78 17.66 1.72 -4.59
N ASP A 79 17.73 0.78 -5.52
CA ASP A 79 17.87 1.08 -6.94
C ASP A 79 16.56 1.59 -7.56
N ILE A 80 15.41 1.10 -7.08
CA ILE A 80 14.09 1.52 -7.56
C ILE A 80 13.15 1.72 -6.37
N CYS A 81 12.54 2.90 -6.31
CA CYS A 81 11.55 3.27 -5.31
C CYS A 81 10.22 3.60 -6.01
N LEU A 82 9.17 2.83 -5.72
CA LEU A 82 7.84 2.98 -6.29
C LEU A 82 6.80 3.23 -5.19
N THR A 83 5.78 4.01 -5.52
CA THR A 83 4.62 4.21 -4.65
C THR A 83 3.34 4.21 -5.48
N SER A 84 2.20 3.92 -4.87
CA SER A 84 0.93 4.15 -5.54
C SER A 84 0.66 5.65 -5.73
N GLU A 85 -0.22 6.00 -6.67
CA GLU A 85 -0.67 7.40 -6.87
C GLU A 85 -1.54 7.96 -5.73
N TYR A 86 -1.87 7.17 -4.71
CA TYR A 86 -2.72 7.60 -3.60
C TYR A 86 -1.93 8.43 -2.60
N ILE A 87 -2.51 9.54 -2.13
CA ILE A 87 -1.79 10.53 -1.32
C ILE A 87 -1.17 9.89 -0.06
N ARG A 88 -1.91 9.03 0.64
CA ARG A 88 -1.39 8.32 1.82
C ARG A 88 -0.14 7.47 1.55
N ALA A 89 -0.02 6.87 0.36
CA ALA A 89 1.14 6.07 0.00
C ALA A 89 2.34 6.97 -0.32
N MET A 90 2.12 8.06 -1.06
CA MET A 90 3.15 9.07 -1.34
C MET A 90 3.62 9.77 -0.06
N GLU A 91 2.72 10.11 0.85
CA GLU A 91 3.09 10.64 2.17
C GLU A 91 3.89 9.62 2.96
N THR A 92 3.46 8.35 3.00
CA THR A 92 4.23 7.29 3.68
C THR A 92 5.64 7.22 3.12
N ALA A 93 5.78 7.21 1.79
CA ALA A 93 7.07 7.18 1.10
C ALA A 93 7.96 8.38 1.49
N ALA A 94 7.39 9.58 1.61
CA ALA A 94 8.12 10.77 2.05
C ALA A 94 8.60 10.67 3.50
N TYR A 95 7.81 10.06 4.39
CA TYR A 95 8.15 9.84 5.80
C TYR A 95 9.06 8.64 6.05
N LEU A 96 9.35 7.80 5.05
CA LEU A 96 10.32 6.70 5.21
C LEU A 96 11.78 7.21 5.28
N HIS A 97 12.04 8.45 4.83
CA HIS A 97 13.38 9.06 4.85
C HIS A 97 14.49 8.19 4.21
N ILE A 98 14.14 7.44 3.17
CA ILE A 98 15.11 6.64 2.40
C ILE A 98 16.07 7.58 1.66
N GLN A 99 17.37 7.36 1.82
CA GLN A 99 18.40 8.23 1.26
C GLN A 99 18.37 8.17 -0.28
N GLU A 100 18.46 9.34 -0.92
CA GLU A 100 18.54 9.49 -2.38
C GLU A 100 17.38 8.83 -3.15
N ALA A 101 16.26 8.54 -2.46
CA ALA A 101 15.13 7.87 -3.07
C ALA A 101 14.41 8.75 -4.10
N GLU A 102 14.51 8.37 -5.36
CA GLU A 102 13.65 8.90 -6.43
C GLU A 102 12.35 8.09 -6.52
N TRP A 103 11.33 8.52 -5.78
CA TRP A 103 10.02 7.88 -5.79
C TRP A 103 9.30 8.09 -7.12
N ARG A 104 8.85 6.99 -7.74
CA ARG A 104 8.01 7.00 -8.94
C ARG A 104 6.62 6.45 -8.62
N THR A 105 5.59 7.12 -9.11
CA THR A 105 4.21 6.64 -8.94
C THR A 105 3.87 5.56 -9.95
N GLU A 106 3.28 4.47 -9.49
CA GLU A 106 2.83 3.36 -10.34
C GLU A 106 1.34 3.08 -10.11
N ILE A 107 0.56 3.11 -11.19
CA ILE A 107 -0.90 2.97 -11.14
C ILE A 107 -1.32 1.58 -10.69
N PHE A 108 -0.49 0.56 -10.97
CA PHE A 108 -0.81 -0.80 -10.58
C PHE A 108 -0.72 -0.98 -9.06
N LEU A 109 0.05 -0.15 -8.34
CA LEU A 109 0.22 -0.24 -6.88
C LEU A 109 -0.96 0.35 -6.08
N ARG A 110 -1.97 0.92 -6.75
CA ARG A 110 -3.12 1.54 -6.08
C ARG A 110 -4.00 0.50 -5.39
N GLU A 111 -4.68 0.94 -4.34
CA GLU A 111 -5.65 0.07 -3.69
C GLU A 111 -6.81 -0.27 -4.64
N ARG A 112 -7.36 -1.46 -4.42
CA ARG A 112 -8.56 -1.92 -5.10
C ARG A 112 -9.70 -0.92 -4.94
N ASP A 113 -10.28 -0.49 -6.05
CA ASP A 113 -11.48 0.32 -6.02
C ASP A 113 -12.67 -0.53 -5.54
N ARG A 114 -13.40 0.00 -4.56
CA ARG A 114 -14.59 -0.64 -4.00
C ARG A 114 -15.89 -0.17 -4.63
N GLY A 115 -15.84 0.71 -5.63
CA GLY A 115 -17.00 1.18 -6.39
C GLY A 115 -18.08 1.72 -5.46
N VAL A 116 -19.31 1.21 -5.61
CA VAL A 116 -20.47 1.61 -4.80
C VAL A 116 -20.26 1.41 -3.28
N LEU A 117 -19.35 0.52 -2.87
CA LEU A 117 -19.01 0.26 -1.47
C LEU A 117 -17.92 1.19 -0.91
N ALA A 118 -17.31 2.04 -1.74
CA ALA A 118 -16.36 3.05 -1.31
C ALA A 118 -17.04 4.10 -0.42
N ASN A 119 -16.26 4.78 0.43
CA ASN A 119 -16.71 5.88 1.28
C ASN A 119 -17.95 5.58 2.16
N LYS A 120 -18.16 4.31 2.53
CA LYS A 120 -19.24 3.84 3.40
C LYS A 120 -18.69 3.04 4.58
N SER A 121 -19.29 3.18 5.75
CA SER A 121 -19.00 2.31 6.90
C SER A 121 -19.40 0.86 6.62
N LYS A 122 -18.92 -0.10 7.41
CA LYS A 122 -19.37 -1.50 7.30
C LYS A 122 -20.89 -1.64 7.51
N MET A 123 -21.46 -0.86 8.43
CA MET A 123 -22.91 -0.88 8.70
C MET A 123 -23.70 -0.32 7.53
N GLU A 124 -23.28 0.82 6.96
CA GLU A 124 -23.91 1.42 5.78
C GLU A 124 -23.88 0.46 4.59
N ARG A 125 -22.73 -0.19 4.33
CA ARG A 125 -22.64 -1.20 3.27
C ARG A 125 -23.65 -2.33 3.46
N ARG A 126 -23.80 -2.86 4.68
CA ARG A 126 -24.77 -3.92 4.99
C ARG A 126 -26.22 -3.45 4.87
N ARG A 127 -26.50 -2.19 5.19
CA ARG A 127 -27.85 -1.62 5.17
C ARG A 127 -28.29 -1.20 3.76
N GLU A 128 -27.40 -0.57 3.01
CA GLU A 128 -27.70 0.07 1.72
C GLU A 128 -27.38 -0.83 0.52
N HIS A 129 -26.47 -1.80 0.68
CA HIS A 129 -25.98 -2.68 -0.39
C HIS A 129 -25.89 -4.14 0.09
N ALA A 130 -26.96 -4.63 0.72
CA ALA A 130 -27.01 -5.99 1.27
C ALA A 130 -26.75 -7.08 0.22
N ASP A 131 -27.24 -6.85 -1.00
CA ASP A 131 -27.02 -7.70 -2.18
C ASP A 131 -25.54 -7.78 -2.58
N GLU A 132 -24.82 -6.65 -2.57
CA GLU A 132 -23.38 -6.63 -2.83
C GLU A 132 -22.60 -7.36 -1.74
N ILE A 133 -23.04 -7.27 -0.47
CA ILE A 133 -22.43 -8.01 0.64
C ILE A 133 -22.67 -9.51 0.50
N GLU A 134 -23.89 -9.94 0.14
CA GLU A 134 -24.19 -11.36 -0.09
C GLU A 134 -23.37 -11.94 -1.25
N ARG A 135 -23.25 -11.19 -2.36
CA ARG A 135 -22.37 -11.56 -3.48
C ARG A 135 -20.91 -11.66 -3.06
N GLN A 136 -20.44 -10.72 -2.24
CA GLN A 136 -19.08 -10.73 -1.71
C GLN A 136 -18.84 -11.96 -0.81
N ASP A 137 -19.80 -12.29 0.04
CA ASP A 137 -19.68 -13.41 0.99
C ASP A 137 -19.71 -14.76 0.28
N ARG A 138 -20.44 -14.88 -0.84
CA ARG A 138 -20.46 -16.09 -1.68
C ARG A 138 -19.14 -16.31 -2.42
N ASP A 139 -18.61 -15.28 -3.10
CA ASP A 139 -17.49 -15.42 -4.05
C ASP A 139 -16.44 -14.31 -3.90
N SER A 140 -15.91 -14.10 -2.68
CA SER A 140 -15.04 -12.97 -2.32
C SER A 140 -13.84 -12.71 -3.25
N PHE A 141 -13.27 -13.75 -3.88
CA PHE A 141 -12.14 -13.62 -4.80
C PHE A 141 -12.55 -13.06 -6.17
N TYR A 142 -13.68 -13.50 -6.71
CA TYR A 142 -14.19 -13.05 -8.01
C TYR A 142 -15.15 -11.86 -7.91
N PHE A 143 -15.64 -11.57 -6.70
CA PHE A 143 -16.58 -10.51 -6.45
C PHE A 143 -16.03 -9.15 -6.90
N GLN A 144 -16.81 -8.51 -7.78
CA GLN A 144 -16.63 -7.13 -8.22
C GLN A 144 -17.86 -6.32 -7.84
N PRO A 145 -17.72 -5.30 -6.97
CA PRO A 145 -18.81 -4.39 -6.66
C PRO A 145 -19.12 -3.53 -7.89
N SER A 146 -20.37 -3.06 -7.98
CA SER A 146 -20.78 -2.14 -9.03
C SER A 146 -19.86 -0.91 -9.10
N GLY A 147 -19.27 -0.68 -10.28
CA GLY A 147 -18.31 0.41 -10.53
C GLY A 147 -16.97 0.29 -9.80
N GLY A 148 -16.61 -0.88 -9.28
CA GLY A 148 -15.32 -1.13 -8.65
C GLY A 148 -14.58 -2.31 -9.25
N GLU A 149 -13.63 -2.86 -8.50
CA GLU A 149 -12.68 -3.87 -8.97
C GLU A 149 -12.82 -5.20 -8.21
N SER A 150 -12.59 -6.30 -8.93
CA SER A 150 -12.47 -7.63 -8.35
C SER A 150 -11.13 -7.80 -7.63
N ARG A 151 -10.95 -8.93 -6.91
CA ARG A 151 -9.60 -9.36 -6.47
C ARG A 151 -8.90 -10.21 -7.52
N SER A 152 -9.50 -10.41 -8.69
CA SER A 152 -9.00 -11.32 -9.72
C SER A 152 -8.90 -10.60 -11.07
N PRO A 153 -7.68 -10.43 -11.63
CA PRO A 153 -6.39 -10.75 -11.00
C PRO A 153 -6.09 -9.83 -9.80
N PRO A 154 -5.23 -10.22 -8.84
CA PRO A 154 -4.99 -9.45 -7.64
C PRO A 154 -4.44 -8.05 -7.97
N PRO A 155 -5.11 -6.97 -7.55
CA PRO A 155 -4.50 -5.65 -7.60
C PRO A 155 -3.38 -5.57 -6.56
N SER A 156 -2.24 -4.94 -6.91
CA SER A 156 -1.19 -4.66 -5.93
C SER A 156 -1.74 -3.69 -4.89
N SER A 157 -1.93 -4.17 -3.67
CA SER A 157 -2.70 -3.46 -2.64
C SER A 157 -1.94 -2.26 -2.09
N GLY A 158 -2.25 -1.03 -2.49
CA GLY A 158 -1.91 0.22 -1.76
C GLY A 158 -0.49 0.28 -1.20
N GLN A 159 0.47 -0.09 -2.03
CA GLN A 159 1.83 -0.40 -1.61
C GLN A 159 2.80 0.69 -2.04
N THR A 160 3.78 0.88 -1.18
CA THR A 160 5.06 1.46 -1.52
C THR A 160 6.03 0.29 -1.66
N LEU A 161 6.78 0.26 -2.75
CA LEU A 161 7.71 -0.82 -3.08
C LEU A 161 9.11 -0.23 -3.22
N ALA A 162 10.06 -0.71 -2.43
CA ALA A 162 11.48 -0.45 -2.65
C ALA A 162 12.16 -1.74 -3.12
N VAL A 163 12.98 -1.62 -4.16
CA VAL A 163 13.66 -2.74 -4.80
C VAL A 163 15.16 -2.48 -4.77
N ARG A 164 15.93 -3.43 -4.25
CA ARG A 164 17.38 -3.46 -4.41
C ARG A 164 17.76 -4.48 -5.47
N GLY A 165 18.36 -4.02 -6.56
CA GLY A 165 19.01 -4.83 -7.57
C GLY A 165 20.32 -5.39 -7.02
N GLY A 166 20.68 -6.60 -7.47
CA GLY A 166 22.00 -7.15 -7.16
C GLY A 166 23.06 -6.34 -7.88
N SER A 167 23.77 -5.47 -7.16
CA SER A 167 24.87 -4.73 -7.76
C SER A 167 25.99 -5.69 -8.19
N LYS A 168 26.58 -5.40 -9.36
CA LYS A 168 27.79 -6.05 -9.85
C LYS A 168 28.87 -6.00 -8.75
N THR A 169 29.56 -7.13 -8.60
CA THR A 169 30.88 -7.26 -7.94
C THR A 169 30.97 -6.89 -6.46
N ARG A 170 30.72 -7.85 -5.57
CA ARG A 170 31.68 -8.13 -4.49
C ARG A 170 32.91 -8.83 -5.09
N GLN A 171 33.74 -8.10 -5.83
CA GLN A 171 35.17 -8.46 -5.93
C GLN A 171 35.85 -7.76 -4.75
N GLY A 172 35.71 -8.35 -3.56
CA GLY A 172 36.49 -7.99 -2.39
C GLY A 172 37.69 -8.92 -2.30
N ASN A 173 38.85 -8.42 -2.74
CA ASN A 173 40.21 -8.78 -2.39
C ASN A 173 40.49 -10.19 -1.84
N LEU A 174 40.98 -11.07 -2.73
CA LEU A 174 42.02 -12.03 -2.41
C LEU A 174 43.29 -11.64 -3.19
N MET A 175 44.03 -10.68 -2.63
CA MET A 175 45.47 -10.51 -2.87
C MET A 175 46.07 -9.87 -1.62
N GLY A 176 47.05 -10.57 -1.05
CA GLY A 176 47.73 -10.25 0.21
C GLY A 176 47.86 -11.48 1.08
#